data_AF-A0A6M6DV79-F1
#
_entry.id   AF-A0A6M6DV79-F1
#
_cell.length_a   1.000
_cell.length_b   1.000
_cell.length_c   1.000
_cell.angle_alpha   90.00
_cell.angle_beta   90.00
_cell.angle_gamma   90.00
#
_symmetry.space_group_name_H-M   'P 1'
#
loop_
_entity.id
_entity.type
_entity.pdbx_description
1 polymer ?
#
loop_
_entity_poly.entity_id
_entity_poly.type
_entity_poly.pdbx_seq_one_letter_code
_entity_poly.pdbx_strand_id
1 'polypeptide(L)'
;MQPVSQANGRIHLDPDQAEQGLAQLVMTVIELLRQIVERHAMRRVEGGTLTDEQIENLGIALMNLEEKMDELKEVFGLDSEDLNIDLGPLGSLL
;
A
#
# COMPACT_ATOMS: atom_id res chain seq x y z
N MET A 1 -6.67 -17.70 32.76
CA MET A 1 -5.73 -16.66 32.34
C MET A 1 -6.20 -16.12 31.00
N GLN A 2 -6.70 -14.89 30.98
CA GLN A 2 -6.58 -13.97 29.84
C GLN A 2 -5.70 -12.83 30.37
N PRO A 3 -4.86 -12.18 29.53
CA PRO A 3 -5.30 -11.58 28.27
C PRO A 3 -4.26 -11.60 27.12
N VAL A 4 -4.74 -11.49 25.88
CA VAL A 4 -4.01 -10.79 24.82
C VAL A 4 -5.05 -10.10 23.96
N SER A 5 -5.33 -8.83 24.28
CA SER A 5 -5.93 -7.92 23.31
C SER A 5 -4.88 -7.66 22.25
N GLN A 6 -4.93 -8.42 21.15
CA GLN A 6 -4.34 -7.97 19.90
C GLN A 6 -5.19 -6.80 19.44
N ALA A 7 -4.65 -5.59 19.60
CA ALA A 7 -5.15 -4.42 18.89
C ALA A 7 -4.86 -4.62 17.39
N ASN A 8 -5.63 -5.49 16.76
CA ASN A 8 -5.66 -5.61 15.31
C ASN A 8 -6.22 -4.30 14.75
N GLY A 9 -5.52 -3.71 13.78
CA GLY A 9 -5.83 -2.47 13.08
C GLY A 9 -7.15 -2.54 12.32
N ARG A 10 -8.25 -2.65 13.05
CA ARG A 10 -9.60 -2.37 12.57
C ARG A 10 -9.64 -0.90 12.20
N ILE A 11 -10.14 -0.57 11.01
CA ILE A 11 -10.41 0.82 10.65
C ILE A 11 -11.36 1.41 11.70
N HIS A 12 -10.81 2.16 12.64
CA HIS A 12 -11.57 2.96 13.58
C HIS A 12 -11.96 4.24 12.83
N LEU A 13 -13.07 4.17 12.12
CA LEU A 13 -13.74 5.34 11.57
C LEU A 13 -14.43 6.07 12.74
N ASP A 14 -13.63 6.66 13.63
CA ASP A 14 -14.13 7.61 14.60
C ASP A 14 -14.67 8.81 13.82
N PRO A 15 -15.95 9.20 13.97
CA PRO A 15 -16.50 10.36 13.28
C PRO A 15 -15.72 11.66 13.54
N ASP A 16 -15.01 11.77 14.67
CA ASP A 16 -14.16 12.93 14.98
C ASP A 16 -12.78 12.85 14.30
N GLN A 17 -12.40 11.69 13.75
CA GLN A 17 -11.14 11.44 13.01
C GLN A 17 -11.35 10.80 11.63
N ALA A 18 -12.53 11.00 11.03
CA ALA A 18 -12.91 10.35 9.77
C ALA A 18 -11.93 10.68 8.61
N GLU A 19 -11.32 11.86 8.62
CA GLU A 19 -10.30 12.27 7.64
C GLU A 19 -9.07 11.35 7.67
N GLN A 20 -8.54 11.04 8.86
CA GLN A 20 -7.37 10.18 9.01
C GLN A 20 -7.68 8.73 8.61
N GLY A 21 -8.82 8.19 9.06
CA GLY A 21 -9.23 6.84 8.68
C GLY A 21 -9.50 6.69 7.18
N LEU A 22 -10.04 7.73 6.53
CA LEU A 22 -10.22 7.74 5.08
C LEU A 22 -8.89 7.86 4.34
N ALA A 23 -7.97 8.71 4.82
CA ALA A 23 -6.63 8.82 4.25
C ALA A 23 -5.89 7.48 4.31
N GLN A 24 -5.89 6.81 5.47
CA GLN A 24 -5.33 5.48 5.64
C GLN A 24 -5.93 4.48 4.65
N LEU A 25 -7.25 4.41 4.54
CA LEU A 25 -7.93 3.51 3.60
C LEU A 25 -7.54 3.76 2.15
N VAL A 26 -7.55 5.03 1.72
CA VAL A 26 -7.16 5.40 0.35
C VAL A 26 -5.69 5.06 0.09
N MET A 27 -4.81 5.37 1.03
CA MET A 27 -3.38 5.06 0.93
C MET A 27 -3.14 3.54 0.83
N THR A 28 -3.85 2.73 1.63
CA THR A 28 -3.80 1.27 1.54
C THR A 28 -4.27 0.76 0.17
N VAL A 29 -5.34 1.33 -0.40
CA VAL A 29 -5.82 0.95 -1.75
C VAL A 29 -4.78 1.29 -2.81
N ILE A 30 -4.16 2.47 -2.72
CA ILE A 30 -3.11 2.88 -3.67
C ILE A 30 -1.90 1.95 -3.55
N GLU A 31 -1.48 1.61 -2.33
CA GLU A 31 -0.38 0.68 -2.07
C GLU A 31 -0.64 -0.72 -2.65
N LEU A 32 -1.87 -1.23 -2.47
CA LEU A 32 -2.27 -2.50 -3.09
C LEU A 32 -2.16 -2.43 -4.63
N LEU A 33 -2.63 -1.34 -5.23
CA LEU A 33 -2.53 -1.15 -6.69
C LEU A 33 -1.07 -1.06 -7.15
N ARG A 34 -0.20 -0.38 -6.39
CA ARG A 34 1.25 -0.31 -6.65
C ARG A 34 1.86 -1.71 -6.71
N GLN A 35 1.61 -2.54 -5.68
CA GLN A 35 2.12 -3.91 -5.61
C GLN A 35 1.63 -4.79 -6.77
N ILE A 36 0.36 -4.62 -7.16
CA ILE A 36 -0.21 -5.33 -8.32
C ILE A 36 0.52 -4.92 -9.60
N VAL A 37 0.71 -3.61 -9.82
CA VAL A 37 1.42 -3.08 -10.99
C VAL A 37 2.86 -3.60 -11.02
N GLU A 38 3.57 -3.54 -9.90
CA GLU A 38 4.94 -4.06 -9.77
C GLU A 38 5.01 -5.55 -10.11
N ARG A 39 4.10 -6.36 -9.57
CA ARG A 39 4.05 -7.79 -9.85
C ARG A 39 3.77 -8.09 -11.32
N HIS A 40 2.89 -7.31 -11.97
CA HIS A 40 2.64 -7.44 -13.40
C HIS A 40 3.82 -6.99 -14.25
N ALA A 41 4.50 -5.91 -13.85
CA ALA A 41 5.74 -5.44 -14.46
C ALA A 41 6.81 -6.55 -14.43
N MET A 42 7.06 -7.15 -13.27
CA MET A 42 8.02 -8.25 -13.12
C MET A 42 7.70 -9.44 -14.02
N ARG A 43 6.42 -9.84 -14.12
CA ARG A 43 6.02 -10.91 -15.05
C ARG A 43 6.34 -10.60 -16.52
N ARG A 44 6.24 -9.33 -16.94
CA ARG A 44 6.56 -8.91 -18.32
C ARG A 44 8.06 -8.93 -18.59
N VAL A 45 8.86 -8.56 -17.59
CA VAL A 45 10.33 -8.64 -17.61
C VAL A 45 10.76 -10.10 -17.71
N GLU A 46 10.28 -10.96 -16.81
CA GLU A 46 10.58 -12.41 -16.81
C GLU A 46 10.10 -13.11 -18.09
N GLY A 47 8.96 -12.66 -18.64
CA GLY A 47 8.42 -13.17 -19.90
C GLY A 47 9.17 -12.70 -21.15
N GLY A 48 10.18 -11.83 -21.03
CA GLY A 48 10.95 -11.31 -22.16
C GLY A 48 10.12 -10.50 -23.16
N THR A 49 9.01 -9.91 -22.71
CA THR A 49 8.06 -9.15 -23.55
C THR A 49 8.40 -7.67 -23.66
N LEU A 50 9.47 -7.23 -23.00
CA LEU A 50 9.94 -5.85 -22.95
C LEU A 50 11.39 -5.78 -23.47
N THR A 51 11.72 -4.68 -24.16
CA THR A 51 13.10 -4.35 -24.51
C THR A 51 13.88 -3.83 -23.30
N ASP A 52 15.21 -3.82 -23.36
CA ASP A 52 16.06 -3.30 -22.27
C ASP A 52 15.71 -1.86 -21.88
N GLU A 53 15.47 -0.99 -22.88
CA GLU A 53 15.03 0.40 -22.66
C GLU A 53 13.66 0.47 -21.97
N GLN A 54 12.73 -0.43 -22.31
CA GLN A 54 11.42 -0.50 -21.65
C GLN A 54 11.54 -0.98 -20.20
N ILE A 55 12.47 -1.89 -19.91
CA ILE A 55 12.76 -2.37 -18.55
C ILE A 55 13.33 -1.22 -17.71
N GLU A 56 14.28 -0.45 -18.26
CA GLU A 56 14.87 0.71 -17.57
C GLU A 56 13.82 1.78 -17.26
N ASN A 57 13.03 2.17 -18.26
CA ASN A 57 11.94 3.14 -18.09
C ASN A 57 10.89 2.68 -17.06
N LEU A 58 10.60 1.38 -17.03
CA LEU A 58 9.70 0.78 -16.04
C LEU A 58 10.28 0.86 -14.63
N GLY A 59 11.58 0.58 -14.46
CA GLY A 59 12.28 0.74 -13.19
C GLY A 59 12.22 2.17 -12.67
N ILE A 60 12.49 3.15 -13.52
CA ILE A 60 12.40 4.58 -13.19
C ILE A 60 10.97 4.95 -12.77
N ALA A 61 9.96 4.47 -13.50
CA ALA A 61 8.56 4.76 -13.18
C ALA A 61 8.15 4.20 -11.81
N LEU A 62 8.59 2.98 -11.47
CA LEU A 62 8.33 2.37 -10.17
C LEU A 62 9.06 3.10 -9.02
N MET A 63 10.31 3.52 -9.24
CA MET A 63 11.05 4.33 -8.26
C MET A 63 10.36 5.67 -7.97
N ASN A 64 9.94 6.39 -9.02
CA ASN A 64 9.21 7.64 -8.85
C ASN A 64 7.87 7.44 -8.13
N LEU A 65 7.20 6.31 -8.38
CA LEU A 65 5.95 5.98 -7.69
C LEU A 65 6.20 5.72 -6.20
N GLU A 66 7.27 5.02 -5.85
CA GLU A 66 7.67 4.79 -4.45
C GLU A 66 7.95 6.11 -3.72
N GLU A 67 8.73 7.01 -4.33
CA GLU A 67 9.02 8.33 -3.76
C GLU A 67 7.73 9.13 -3.50
N LYS A 68 6.76 9.08 -4.42
CA LYS A 68 5.46 9.74 -4.22
C LYS A 68 4.61 9.08 -3.14
N MET A 69 4.73 7.77 -2.95
CA MET A 69 4.06 7.09 -1.83
C MET A 69 4.62 7.58 -0.50
N ASP A 70 5.94 7.71 -0.39
CA ASP A 70 6.58 8.16 0.85
C ASP A 70 6.25 9.63 1.16
N GLU A 71 6.25 10.51 0.16
CA GLU A 71 5.78 11.90 0.32
C GLU A 71 4.34 11.95 0.85
N LEU A 72 3.43 11.12 0.31
CA LEU A 72 2.03 11.10 0.74
C LEU A 72 1.86 10.52 2.14
N LYS A 73 2.61 9.46 2.48
CA LYS A 73 2.65 8.90 3.84
C LYS A 73 3.05 9.97 4.86
N GLU A 74 4.10 10.74 4.58
CA GLU A 74 4.53 11.86 5.43
C GLU A 74 3.44 12.93 5.59
N VAL A 75 2.78 13.33 4.49
CA VAL A 75 1.70 14.34 4.50
C VAL A 75 0.54 13.92 5.40
N PHE A 76 0.18 12.64 5.40
CA PHE A 76 -0.92 12.11 6.21
C PHE A 76 -0.48 11.57 7.57
N GLY A 77 0.83 11.62 7.89
CA GLY A 77 1.38 11.11 9.14
C GLY A 77 1.20 9.60 9.31
N LEU A 78 1.32 8.84 8.22
CA LEU A 78 1.17 7.39 8.19
C LEU A 78 2.53 6.73 7.99
N ASP A 79 2.74 5.58 8.62
CA ASP A 79 3.86 4.69 8.35
C ASP A 79 3.41 3.52 7.45
N SER A 80 4.38 2.76 6.93
CA SER A 80 4.08 1.60 6.07
C SER A 80 3.27 0.52 6.81
N GLU A 81 3.45 0.41 8.13
CA GLU A 81 2.68 -0.53 8.97
C GLU A 81 1.21 -0.13 9.08
N ASP A 82 0.90 1.18 9.03
CA ASP A 82 -0.47 1.69 9.09
C ASP A 82 -1.27 1.33 7.83
N LEU A 83 -0.60 1.01 6.72
CA LEU A 83 -1.29 0.61 5.51
C LEU A 83 -1.81 -0.83 5.59
N ASN A 84 -1.35 -1.64 6.56
CA ASN A 84 -1.84 -2.99 6.74
C ASN A 84 -3.14 -3.02 7.57
N ILE A 85 -4.25 -2.83 6.85
CA ILE A 85 -5.59 -2.79 7.44
C ILE A 85 -6.14 -4.21 7.65
N ASP A 86 -6.66 -4.48 8.85
CA ASP A 86 -7.49 -5.65 9.15
C ASP A 86 -8.97 -5.35 8.83
N LEU A 87 -9.49 -6.02 7.81
CA LEU A 87 -10.90 -5.92 7.40
C LEU A 87 -11.81 -6.91 8.16
N GLY A 88 -11.31 -7.60 9.18
CA GLY A 88 -12.05 -8.56 9.99
C GLY A 88 -12.31 -9.86 9.20
N PRO A 89 -13.58 -10.23 8.90
CA PRO A 89 -13.88 -11.50 8.23
C PRO A 89 -13.31 -11.61 6.80
N LEU A 90 -12.89 -10.49 6.20
CA LEU A 90 -12.26 -10.46 4.88
C LEU A 90 -10.73 -10.64 4.94
N GLY A 91 -10.13 -10.69 6.13
CA GLY A 91 -8.69 -10.78 6.34
C GLY A 91 -7.99 -9.41 6.33
N SER A 92 -6.65 -9.41 6.29
CA SER A 92 -5.84 -8.20 6.11
C SER A 92 -5.65 -7.87 4.63
N LEU A 93 -5.52 -6.57 4.30
CA LEU A 93 -5.34 -6.15 2.91
C LEU A 93 -3.88 -6.29 2.42
N LEU A 94 -2.89 -6.22 3.32
CA LEU A 94 -1.45 -6.28 3.02
C LEU A 94 -0.72 -7.33 3.88
#